data_AF-A0A2E1SHK7-F1
#
_entry.id   AF-A0A2E1SHK7-F1
#
_cell.length_a   1.000
_cell.length_b   1.000
_cell.length_c   1.000
_cell.angle_alpha   90.00
_cell.angle_beta   90.00
_cell.angle_gamma   90.00
#
_symmetry.space_group_name_H-M   'P 1'
#
loop_
_entity.id
_entity.type
_entity.pdbx_description
1 polymer ?
#
loop_
_entity_poly.entity_id
_entity_poly.type
_entity_poly.pdbx_seq_one_letter_code
_entity_poly.pdbx_strand_id
1 'polypeptide(L)'
;MILETGPASRPRSQAGFTLLEIIIVFALITLASGVIITNFTTFLNFDEQINPEDSLRTAIRSARFQAASERRVTSLSFDGEAGSLVVDGGESFQLNSNFGKDGRGEIRFYLLPPAEGMDRFPDAESSRLETKKLSFAPDRSSSPFAVEIDTGKGRPKRFIFDPFSSLVRSGE
;
A
#
# COMPACT_ATOMS: atom_id res chain seq x y z
N MET A 1 57.90 -71.11 20.60
CA MET A 1 57.41 -69.91 21.31
C MET A 1 56.96 -68.93 20.24
N ILE A 2 55.65 -68.78 20.05
CA ILE A 2 55.01 -68.00 18.98
C ILE A 2 54.54 -66.69 19.60
N LEU A 3 54.95 -65.55 19.06
CA LEU A 3 54.43 -64.24 19.44
C LEU A 3 53.32 -63.84 18.48
N GLU A 4 52.08 -63.87 18.99
CA GLU A 4 50.88 -63.32 18.36
C GLU A 4 50.91 -61.78 18.47
N THR A 5 50.94 -61.07 17.34
CA THR A 5 50.68 -59.62 17.28
C THR A 5 49.19 -59.39 16.98
N GLY A 6 48.47 -58.76 17.91
CA GLY A 6 47.07 -58.37 17.74
C GLY A 6 46.84 -57.29 16.66
N PRO A 7 45.58 -57.06 16.23
CA PRO A 7 45.28 -56.22 15.07
C PRO A 7 45.46 -54.73 15.40
N ALA A 8 46.22 -54.03 14.54
CA ALA A 8 46.39 -52.59 14.62
C ALA A 8 45.08 -51.85 14.26
N SER A 9 44.56 -51.06 15.20
CA SER A 9 43.40 -50.19 14.96
C SER A 9 43.82 -48.99 14.10
N ARG A 10 43.17 -48.81 12.93
CA ARG A 10 43.43 -47.66 12.05
C ARG A 10 42.79 -46.39 12.62
N PRO A 11 43.49 -45.25 12.68
CA PRO A 11 42.88 -43.98 13.04
C PRO A 11 41.92 -43.53 11.92
N ARG A 12 40.68 -43.20 12.31
CA ARG A 12 39.72 -42.51 11.43
C ARG A 12 40.22 -41.08 11.21
N SER A 13 40.49 -40.69 9.96
CA SER A 13 40.83 -39.30 9.64
C SER A 13 39.59 -38.43 9.85
N GLN A 14 39.61 -37.58 10.89
CA GLN A 14 38.72 -36.44 10.94
C GLN A 14 39.15 -35.47 9.84
N ALA A 15 38.37 -35.41 8.77
CA ALA A 15 38.56 -34.43 7.71
C ALA A 15 38.04 -33.07 8.20
N GLY A 16 38.95 -32.12 8.42
CA GLY A 16 38.61 -30.72 8.63
C GLY A 16 38.36 -30.01 7.30
N PHE A 17 37.68 -28.87 7.35
CA PHE A 17 37.47 -28.00 6.19
C PHE A 17 38.82 -27.50 5.66
N THR A 18 38.99 -27.52 4.33
CA THR A 18 40.24 -27.06 3.71
C THR A 18 40.31 -25.53 3.68
N LEU A 19 41.52 -24.96 3.66
CA LEU A 19 41.70 -23.50 3.54
C LEU A 19 41.01 -22.95 2.27
N LEU A 20 41.11 -23.71 1.18
CA LEU A 20 40.51 -23.36 -0.11
C LEU A 20 38.97 -23.32 -0.02
N GLU A 21 38.37 -24.25 0.72
CA GLU A 21 36.92 -24.28 0.95
C GLU A 21 36.43 -23.07 1.73
N ILE A 22 37.16 -22.65 2.77
CA ILE A 22 36.83 -21.44 3.54
C ILE A 22 36.89 -20.20 2.64
N ILE A 23 37.92 -20.07 1.80
CA ILE A 23 38.07 -18.93 0.88
C ILE A 23 36.93 -18.91 -0.14
N ILE A 24 36.54 -20.06 -0.69
CA ILE A 24 35.41 -20.16 -1.63
C ILE A 24 34.10 -19.76 -0.95
N VAL A 25 33.84 -20.24 0.27
CA VAL A 25 32.62 -19.88 1.01
C VAL A 25 32.55 -18.37 1.24
N PHE A 26 33.65 -17.73 1.64
CA PHE A 26 33.67 -16.28 1.81
C PHE A 26 33.46 -15.52 0.49
N ALA A 27 34.04 -15.99 -0.61
CA ALA A 27 33.80 -15.41 -1.93
C ALA A 27 32.32 -15.49 -2.33
N LEU A 28 31.67 -16.64 -2.09
CA LEU A 28 30.26 -16.86 -2.38
C LEU A 28 29.34 -16.01 -1.49
N ILE A 29 29.61 -15.91 -0.19
CA ILE A 29 28.84 -15.05 0.73
C ILE A 29 28.94 -13.59 0.31
N THR A 30 30.14 -13.12 -0.05
CA THR A 30 30.37 -11.73 -0.47
C THR A 30 29.62 -11.42 -1.77
N LEU A 31 29.68 -12.32 -2.75
CA LEU A 31 28.94 -12.20 -4.00
C LEU A 31 27.43 -12.17 -3.77
N ALA A 32 26.91 -13.13 -2.99
CA ALA A 32 25.49 -13.22 -2.67
C ALA A 32 24.99 -11.98 -1.92
N SER A 33 25.78 -11.49 -0.96
CA SER A 33 25.46 -10.27 -0.19
C SER A 33 25.46 -9.02 -1.07
N GLY A 34 26.41 -8.91 -2.02
CA GLY A 34 26.49 -7.78 -2.95
C GLY A 34 25.26 -7.66 -3.86
N VAL A 35 24.72 -8.78 -4.34
CA VAL A 35 23.49 -8.81 -5.16
C VAL A 35 22.25 -8.36 -4.37
N ILE A 36 22.20 -8.67 -3.07
CA ILE A 36 21.09 -8.28 -2.20
C ILE A 36 21.09 -6.76 -1.94
N ILE A 37 22.27 -6.15 -1.75
CA ILE A 37 22.39 -4.72 -1.43
C ILE A 37 22.08 -3.82 -2.64
N THR A 38 22.55 -4.19 -3.83
CA THR A 38 22.33 -3.38 -5.05
C THR A 38 20.88 -3.36 -5.52
N ASN A 39 20.09 -4.38 -5.18
CA ASN A 39 18.66 -4.40 -5.48
C ASN A 39 17.82 -3.59 -4.46
N PHE A 40 18.31 -3.49 -3.22
CA PHE A 40 17.61 -2.78 -2.14
C PHE A 40 17.43 -1.28 -2.41
N THR A 41 18.39 -0.64 -3.11
CA THR A 41 18.28 0.78 -3.50
C THR A 41 17.18 1.04 -4.53
N THR A 42 16.85 0.06 -5.35
CA THR A 42 15.71 0.14 -6.28
C THR A 42 14.38 0.01 -5.54
N PHE A 43 14.35 -0.79 -4.47
CA PHE A 43 13.18 -0.94 -3.61
C PHE A 43 12.83 0.35 -2.85
N LEU A 44 13.83 1.13 -2.44
CA LEU A 44 13.65 2.42 -1.76
C LEU A 44 13.13 3.55 -2.67
N ASN A 45 13.25 3.39 -4.00
CA ASN A 45 12.83 4.41 -4.97
C ASN A 45 11.42 4.17 -5.55
N PHE A 46 10.68 3.14 -5.10
CA PHE A 46 9.29 2.92 -5.55
C PHE A 46 8.29 3.96 -5.02
N ASP A 47 8.62 4.67 -3.93
CA ASP A 47 7.72 5.63 -3.30
C ASP A 47 7.38 6.81 -4.20
N GLU A 48 8.27 7.23 -5.10
CA GLU A 48 8.04 8.40 -5.95
C GLU A 48 7.19 8.10 -7.20
N GLN A 49 6.97 6.81 -7.51
CA GLN A 49 6.16 6.37 -8.66
C GLN A 49 4.70 6.10 -8.31
N ILE A 50 4.33 6.02 -7.03
CA ILE A 50 2.94 5.79 -6.64
C ILE A 50 2.13 7.07 -6.90
N ASN A 51 1.24 7.01 -7.89
CA ASN A 51 0.31 8.09 -8.15
C ASN A 51 -0.84 8.02 -7.12
N PRO A 52 -1.01 9.05 -6.26
CA PRO A 52 -2.02 9.03 -5.20
C PRO A 52 -3.44 8.98 -5.76
N GLU A 53 -3.67 9.48 -6.97
CA GLU A 53 -4.97 9.37 -7.65
C GLU A 53 -5.29 7.92 -8.00
N ASP A 54 -4.31 7.16 -8.48
CA ASP A 54 -4.49 5.75 -8.83
C ASP A 54 -4.69 4.89 -7.58
N SER A 55 -3.95 5.17 -6.51
CA SER A 55 -4.19 4.56 -5.18
C SER A 55 -5.60 4.86 -4.68
N LEU A 56 -6.08 6.11 -4.78
CA LEU A 56 -7.45 6.47 -4.41
C LEU A 56 -8.50 5.72 -5.22
N ARG A 57 -8.36 5.70 -6.54
CA ARG A 57 -9.30 4.98 -7.44
C ARG A 57 -9.32 3.48 -7.13
N THR A 58 -8.17 2.90 -6.81
CA THR A 58 -8.05 1.48 -6.45
C THR A 58 -8.70 1.21 -5.10
N ALA A 59 -8.46 2.04 -4.09
CA ALA A 59 -9.06 1.91 -2.77
C ALA A 59 -10.60 2.03 -2.81
N ILE A 60 -11.13 2.98 -3.59
CA ILE A 60 -12.59 3.13 -3.80
C ILE A 60 -13.18 1.88 -4.46
N ARG A 61 -12.52 1.34 -5.50
CA ARG A 61 -12.97 0.10 -6.17
C ARG A 61 -12.97 -1.07 -5.21
N SER A 62 -11.92 -1.20 -4.39
CA SER A 62 -11.83 -2.29 -3.42
C SER A 62 -12.90 -2.18 -2.33
N ALA A 63 -13.10 -0.99 -1.76
CA ALA A 63 -14.15 -0.75 -0.76
C ALA A 63 -15.55 -1.11 -1.29
N ARG A 64 -15.88 -0.74 -2.54
CA ARG A 64 -17.14 -1.14 -3.20
C ARG A 64 -17.23 -2.64 -3.41
N PHE A 65 -16.13 -3.28 -3.86
CA PHE A 65 -16.08 -4.73 -4.05
C PHE A 65 -16.31 -5.47 -2.74
N GLN A 66 -15.64 -5.04 -1.67
CA GLN A 66 -15.73 -5.63 -0.34
C GLN A 66 -17.12 -5.45 0.27
N ALA A 67 -17.73 -4.27 0.16
CA ALA A 67 -19.10 -4.04 0.62
C ALA A 67 -20.08 -5.06 0.00
N ALA A 68 -19.93 -5.30 -1.31
CA ALA A 68 -20.77 -6.27 -2.03
C ALA A 68 -20.44 -7.73 -1.68
N SER A 69 -19.15 -8.06 -1.57
CA SER A 69 -18.71 -9.43 -1.27
C SER A 69 -19.15 -9.87 0.14
N GLU A 70 -18.99 -8.98 1.11
CA GLU A 70 -19.31 -9.25 2.52
C GLU A 70 -20.75 -8.92 2.89
N ARG A 71 -21.54 -8.37 1.96
CA ARG A 71 -22.94 -7.97 2.14
C ARG A 71 -23.15 -7.03 3.35
N ARG A 72 -22.17 -6.18 3.62
CA ARG A 72 -22.22 -5.18 4.70
C ARG A 72 -21.74 -3.83 4.20
N VAL A 73 -22.02 -2.79 4.98
CA VAL A 73 -21.42 -1.47 4.73
C VAL A 73 -19.91 -1.56 4.99
N THR A 74 -19.12 -1.03 4.07
CA THR A 74 -17.66 -0.93 4.17
C THR A 74 -17.27 0.53 4.08
N SER A 75 -16.41 0.99 4.98
CA SER A 75 -15.88 2.35 4.93
C SER A 75 -14.46 2.43 4.39
N LEU A 76 -14.13 3.58 3.82
CA LEU A 76 -12.79 3.97 3.38
C LEU A 76 -12.38 5.22 4.15
N SER A 77 -11.17 5.22 4.70
CA SER A 77 -10.60 6.34 5.46
C SER A 77 -9.16 6.63 5.02
N PHE A 78 -8.67 7.81 5.38
CA PHE A 78 -7.26 8.17 5.19
C PHE A 78 -6.56 8.13 6.55
N ASP A 79 -5.46 7.38 6.63
CA ASP A 79 -4.56 7.36 7.77
C ASP A 79 -3.36 8.28 7.46
N GLY A 80 -3.39 9.48 8.05
CA GLY A 80 -2.35 10.49 7.86
C GLY A 80 -1.01 10.15 8.51
N GLU A 81 -0.99 9.28 9.53
CA GLU A 81 0.27 8.86 10.14
C GLU A 81 0.96 7.80 9.28
N ALA A 82 0.18 6.82 8.80
CA ALA A 82 0.68 5.75 7.94
C ALA A 82 0.88 6.21 6.48
N GLY A 83 0.23 7.28 6.05
CA GLY A 83 0.27 7.74 4.66
C GLY A 83 -0.50 6.82 3.72
N SER A 84 -1.59 6.24 4.19
CA SER A 84 -2.33 5.21 3.44
C SER A 84 -3.84 5.42 3.47
N LEU A 85 -4.52 4.85 2.48
CA LEU A 85 -5.97 4.72 2.43
C LEU A 85 -6.37 3.35 2.97
N VAL A 86 -7.27 3.32 3.95
CA VAL A 86 -7.63 2.10 4.70
C VAL A 86 -9.09 1.75 4.47
N VAL A 87 -9.34 0.52 4.03
CA VAL A 87 -10.68 -0.04 3.86
C VAL A 87 -11.06 -0.89 5.08
N ASP A 88 -12.31 -0.75 5.54
CA ASP A 88 -12.88 -1.56 6.63
C ASP A 88 -12.78 -3.06 6.31
N GLY A 89 -11.81 -3.73 6.94
CA GLY A 89 -11.43 -5.11 6.64
C GLY A 89 -9.92 -5.34 6.61
N GLY A 90 -9.14 -4.26 6.74
CA GLY A 90 -7.69 -4.31 6.95
C GLY A 90 -6.85 -4.18 5.69
N GLU A 91 -7.48 -4.01 4.52
CA GLU A 91 -6.75 -3.68 3.30
C GLU A 91 -6.30 -2.22 3.34
N SER A 92 -5.02 -1.99 3.03
CA SER A 92 -4.39 -0.68 3.09
C SER A 92 -3.67 -0.40 1.77
N PHE A 93 -3.89 0.80 1.24
CA PHE A 93 -3.33 1.26 -0.03
C PHE A 93 -2.33 2.39 0.27
N GLN A 94 -1.05 2.09 0.11
CA GLN A 94 0.01 3.08 0.33
C GLN A 94 -0.06 4.21 -0.69
N LEU A 95 0.23 5.42 -0.22
CA LEU A 95 0.45 6.59 -1.06
C LEU A 95 1.96 6.82 -1.24
N ASN A 96 2.33 7.85 -2.01
CA ASN A 96 3.74 8.23 -2.13
C ASN A 96 4.26 8.94 -0.89
N SER A 97 5.57 9.17 -0.88
CA SER A 97 6.34 9.83 0.19
C SER A 97 5.89 11.25 0.56
N ASN A 98 4.98 11.88 -0.21
CA ASN A 98 4.39 13.14 0.20
C ASN A 98 3.39 12.97 1.35
N PHE A 99 2.87 11.77 1.60
CA PHE A 99 1.90 11.44 2.64
C PHE A 99 2.57 10.65 3.77
N GLY A 100 1.94 10.64 4.95
CA GLY A 100 2.47 9.96 6.14
C GLY A 100 3.15 10.92 7.12
N LYS A 101 3.72 10.36 8.19
CA LYS A 101 4.28 11.12 9.34
C LYS A 101 5.20 12.29 8.99
N ASP A 102 6.08 12.12 8.01
CA ASP A 102 7.05 13.14 7.57
C ASP A 102 6.58 13.90 6.31
N GLY A 103 5.46 13.46 5.74
CA GLY A 103 4.80 14.06 4.59
C GLY A 103 3.94 15.27 4.98
N ARG A 104 3.61 16.10 3.98
CA ARG A 104 2.66 17.23 4.14
C ARG A 104 1.37 17.02 3.35
N GLY A 105 1.25 15.88 2.68
CA GLY A 105 0.09 15.52 1.88
C GLY A 105 -1.09 15.13 2.76
N GLU A 106 -2.27 15.51 2.31
CA GLU A 106 -3.53 15.28 3.00
C GLU A 106 -4.60 14.86 2.00
N ILE A 107 -5.46 13.91 2.41
CA ILE A 107 -6.66 13.54 1.66
C ILE A 107 -7.89 13.90 2.50
N ARG A 108 -8.77 14.72 1.94
CA ARG A 108 -10.01 15.14 2.57
C ARG A 108 -11.22 14.63 1.79
N PHE A 109 -12.23 14.13 2.51
CA PHE A 109 -13.46 13.63 1.91
C PHE A 109 -14.62 14.59 2.17
N TYR A 110 -15.43 14.84 1.15
CA TYR A 110 -16.60 15.71 1.25
C TYR A 110 -17.83 14.98 0.72
N LEU A 111 -18.93 14.99 1.49
CA LEU A 111 -20.22 14.53 1.00
C LEU A 111 -20.86 15.61 0.13
N LEU A 112 -21.55 15.19 -0.94
CA LEU A 112 -22.31 16.10 -1.79
C LEU A 112 -23.79 15.97 -1.41
N PRO A 113 -24.37 16.98 -0.73
CA PRO A 113 -25.76 16.92 -0.31
C PRO A 113 -26.70 16.94 -1.53
N PRO A 114 -27.87 16.29 -1.45
CA PRO A 114 -28.91 16.45 -2.45
C PRO A 114 -29.46 17.87 -2.44
N ALA A 115 -30.19 18.25 -3.48
CA ALA A 115 -31.04 19.44 -3.42
C ALA A 115 -32.12 19.27 -2.34
N GLU A 116 -32.42 20.33 -1.61
CA GLU A 116 -33.52 20.35 -0.64
C GLU A 116 -34.80 20.88 -1.32
N GLY A 117 -35.87 20.11 -1.27
CA GLY A 117 -37.15 20.49 -1.88
C GLY A 117 -37.06 20.74 -3.38
N MET A 118 -37.30 21.99 -3.81
CA MET A 118 -37.24 22.44 -5.20
C MET A 118 -36.01 23.32 -5.50
N ASP A 119 -35.06 23.38 -4.56
CA ASP A 119 -33.84 24.17 -4.74
C ASP A 119 -32.92 23.56 -5.80
N ARG A 120 -31.99 24.37 -6.30
CA ARG A 120 -30.96 23.90 -7.22
C ARG A 120 -30.00 22.97 -6.47
N PHE A 121 -29.53 21.94 -7.17
CA PHE A 121 -28.43 21.13 -6.66
C PHE A 121 -27.22 22.02 -6.31
N PRO A 122 -26.66 21.87 -5.09
CA PRO A 122 -25.45 22.57 -4.72
C PRO A 122 -24.31 22.16 -5.66
N ASP A 123 -23.47 23.13 -6.02
CA ASP A 123 -22.33 22.87 -6.89
C ASP A 123 -21.38 21.88 -6.20
N ALA A 124 -21.10 20.76 -6.87
CA ALA A 124 -20.31 19.67 -6.33
C ALA A 124 -18.85 20.09 -6.03
N GLU A 125 -18.33 21.06 -6.79
CA GLU A 125 -17.03 21.68 -6.55
C GLU A 125 -17.03 22.51 -5.26
N SER A 126 -18.19 23.03 -4.86
CA SER A 126 -18.33 23.94 -3.72
C SER A 126 -18.66 23.26 -2.38
N SER A 127 -18.97 21.96 -2.38
CA SER A 127 -19.38 21.27 -1.14
C SER A 127 -18.29 21.30 -0.07
N ARG A 128 -18.67 21.73 1.13
CA ARG A 128 -17.83 21.83 2.34
C ARG A 128 -18.21 20.82 3.42
N LEU A 129 -19.07 19.85 3.11
CA LEU A 129 -19.56 18.87 4.08
C LEU A 129 -18.51 17.77 4.28
N GLU A 130 -17.47 18.07 5.05
CA GLU A 130 -16.35 17.16 5.29
C GLU A 130 -16.74 15.93 6.12
N THR A 131 -16.16 14.78 5.78
CA THR A 131 -16.31 13.52 6.53
C THR A 131 -14.96 12.84 6.70
N LYS A 132 -14.78 12.11 7.81
CA LYS A 132 -13.56 11.33 8.06
C LYS A 132 -13.49 10.04 7.26
N LYS A 133 -14.64 9.56 6.80
CA LYS A 133 -14.76 8.30 6.08
C LYS A 133 -15.86 8.34 5.03
N LEU A 134 -15.64 7.60 3.94
CA LEU A 134 -16.62 7.33 2.91
C LEU A 134 -17.25 5.96 3.18
N SER A 135 -18.55 5.82 2.96
CA SER A 135 -19.28 4.58 3.19
C SER A 135 -19.84 4.03 1.88
N PHE A 136 -19.65 2.72 1.67
CA PHE A 136 -20.14 1.99 0.51
C PHE A 136 -21.12 0.90 0.95
N ALA A 137 -22.28 0.87 0.31
CA ALA A 137 -23.35 -0.07 0.61
C ALA A 137 -23.15 -1.42 -0.13
N PRO A 138 -23.81 -2.51 0.32
CA PRO A 138 -23.72 -3.83 -0.30
C PRO A 138 -24.11 -3.90 -1.79
N ASP A 139 -24.94 -2.97 -2.25
CA ASP A 139 -25.32 -2.82 -3.66
C ASP A 139 -24.27 -2.07 -4.50
N ARG A 140 -23.09 -1.81 -3.91
CA ARG A 140 -21.98 -1.02 -4.45
C ARG A 140 -22.27 0.46 -4.59
N SER A 141 -23.37 0.98 -4.07
CA SER A 141 -23.66 2.41 -4.06
C SER A 141 -22.90 3.13 -2.93
N SER A 142 -22.87 4.46 -2.99
CA SER A 142 -22.43 5.33 -1.91
C SER A 142 -23.30 6.59 -1.90
N SER A 143 -23.22 7.40 -0.84
CA SER A 143 -23.61 8.81 -0.96
C SER A 143 -22.72 9.49 -2.01
N PRO A 144 -23.22 10.44 -2.80
CA PRO A 144 -22.37 11.27 -3.66
C PRO A 144 -21.26 11.95 -2.85
N PHE A 145 -20.03 11.94 -3.35
CA PHE A 145 -18.88 12.49 -2.62
C PHE A 145 -17.83 13.10 -3.56
N ALA A 146 -17.02 14.00 -3.01
CA ALA A 146 -15.81 14.50 -3.60
C ALA A 146 -14.61 14.17 -2.71
N VAL A 147 -13.45 14.03 -3.32
CA VAL A 147 -12.18 13.80 -2.62
C VAL A 147 -11.20 14.86 -3.06
N GLU A 148 -10.55 15.50 -2.10
CA GLU A 148 -9.48 16.46 -2.35
C GLU A 148 -8.16 15.84 -1.96
N ILE A 149 -7.21 15.84 -2.90
CA ILE A 149 -5.84 15.38 -2.69
C ILE A 149 -4.94 16.61 -2.69
N ASP A 150 -4.41 16.93 -1.52
CA ASP A 150 -3.30 17.87 -1.37
C ASP A 150 -2.01 17.06 -1.23
N THR A 151 -1.05 17.26 -2.13
CA THR A 151 0.26 16.59 -2.03
C THR A 151 1.27 17.39 -1.20
N GLY A 152 0.86 18.51 -0.61
CA GLY A 152 1.75 19.50 0.00
C GLY A 152 2.64 20.24 -0.99
N LYS A 153 2.48 19.96 -2.30
CA LYS A 153 3.21 20.56 -3.42
C LYS A 153 2.20 21.04 -4.47
N GLY A 154 1.99 22.35 -4.53
CA GLY A 154 1.10 22.98 -5.50
C GLY A 154 -0.32 23.16 -4.98
N ARG A 155 -1.30 23.10 -5.87
CA ARG A 155 -2.72 23.28 -5.51
C ARG A 155 -3.37 21.90 -5.28
N PRO A 156 -4.24 21.78 -4.27
CA PRO A 156 -5.05 20.58 -4.08
C PRO A 156 -5.87 20.27 -5.34
N LYS A 157 -5.98 18.98 -5.67
CA LYS A 157 -6.81 18.50 -6.76
C LYS A 157 -8.09 17.90 -6.19
N ARG A 158 -9.23 18.33 -6.72
CA ARG A 158 -10.54 17.81 -6.33
C ARG A 158 -11.06 16.84 -7.38
N PHE A 159 -11.61 15.73 -6.92
CA PHE A 159 -12.20 14.67 -7.74
C PHE A 159 -13.62 14.41 -7.27
N ILE A 160 -14.59 14.58 -8.17
CA ILE A 160 -16.00 14.32 -7.88
C ILE A 160 -16.34 12.91 -8.36
N PHE A 161 -16.83 12.07 -7.47
CA PHE A 161 -17.20 10.69 -7.78
C PHE A 161 -18.71 10.54 -7.85
N ASP A 162 -19.16 9.77 -8.83
CA ASP A 162 -20.55 9.36 -8.92
C ASP A 162 -20.89 8.28 -7.86
N PRO A 163 -22.08 8.32 -7.23
CA PRO A 163 -22.49 7.35 -6.21
C PRO A 163 -22.52 5.89 -6.67
N PHE A 164 -22.69 5.60 -7.96
CA PHE A 164 -22.90 4.24 -8.47
C PHE A 164 -21.67 3.67 -9.19
N SER A 165 -20.64 4.48 -9.40
CA SER A 165 -19.44 4.06 -10.14
C SER A 165 -18.15 4.52 -9.45
N SER A 166 -17.02 4.09 -10.00
CA SER A 166 -15.68 4.58 -9.62
C SER A 166 -15.16 5.61 -10.64
N LEU A 167 -16.06 6.18 -11.44
CA LEU A 167 -15.72 7.18 -12.45
C LEU A 167 -15.72 8.56 -11.81
N VAL A 168 -14.69 9.33 -12.14
CA VAL A 168 -14.64 10.76 -11.83
C VAL A 168 -15.51 11.47 -12.84
N ARG A 169 -16.39 12.36 -12.37
CA ARG A 169 -17.13 13.27 -13.24
C ARG A 169 -16.13 14.29 -13.77
N SER A 170 -15.81 14.23 -15.07
CA SER A 170 -15.09 15.32 -15.73
C SER A 170 -16.05 16.50 -15.87
N GLY A 171 -15.64 17.69 -15.45
CA GLY A 171 -16.38 18.91 -15.77
C GLY A 171 -16.41 19.12 -17.28
N GLU A 172 -17.60 19.39 -17.83
CA GLU A 172 -17.76 20.07 -19.12
C GLU A 172 -17.47 21.57 -18.97
#